data_AF-A0A1H8I198-F1
#
_entry.id   AF-A0A1H8I198-F1
#
_cell.length_a   1.000
_cell.length_b   1.000
_cell.length_c   1.000
_cell.angle_alpha   90.00
_cell.angle_beta   90.00
_cell.angle_gamma   90.00
#
_symmetry.space_group_name_H-M   'P 1'
#
loop_
_entity.id
_entity.type
_entity.pdbx_description
1 polymer ?
#
loop_
_entity_poly.entity_id
_entity_poly.type
_entity_poly.pdbx_seq_one_letter_code
_entity_poly.pdbx_strand_id
1 'polypeptide(L)' 'MDYPLVTDDKLELIRKVELVDPNAPKSLRGFAVLDKDGNVLSSQEVDPFGTEAANIIKFAAEEIAKQE' A
#
# COMPACT_ATOMS: atom_id res chain seq x y z
N MET A 1 -12.79 -9.45 10.22
CA MET A 1 -12.05 -8.52 9.35
C MET A 1 -12.75 -8.56 8.01
N ASP A 2 -13.16 -7.42 7.47
CA ASP A 2 -14.06 -7.33 6.31
C ASP A 2 -13.30 -7.07 5.00
N TYR A 3 -12.05 -7.53 4.91
CA TYR A 3 -11.20 -7.38 3.74
C TYR A 3 -10.54 -8.73 3.37
N PRO A 4 -10.33 -8.99 2.07
CA PRO A 4 -9.64 -10.20 1.63
C PRO A 4 -8.17 -10.14 2.05
N LEU A 5 -7.63 -11.29 2.45
CA LEU A 5 -6.19 -11.49 2.59
C LEU A 5 -5.67 -12.13 1.30
N VAL A 6 -4.61 -11.56 0.74
CA VAL A 6 -3.98 -12.02 -0.51
C VAL A 6 -2.59 -12.56 -0.18
N THR A 7 -2.22 -13.66 -0.84
CA THR A 7 -0.87 -14.23 -0.77
C THR A 7 -0.06 -13.76 -1.99
N ASP A 8 1.16 -13.26 -1.75
CA ASP A 8 2.09 -12.80 -2.78
C ASP A 8 3.49 -13.42 -2.55
N ASP A 9 3.59 -14.74 -2.75
CA ASP A 9 4.80 -15.53 -2.41
C ASP A 9 6.06 -15.06 -3.16
N LYS A 10 5.90 -14.38 -4.30
CA LYS A 10 6.99 -13.89 -5.14
C LYS A 10 7.26 -12.39 -4.97
N LEU A 11 6.48 -11.70 -4.14
CA LEU A 11 6.52 -10.26 -3.93
C LEU A 11 6.24 -9.46 -5.23
N GLU A 12 5.48 -10.02 -6.18
CA GLU A 12 5.21 -9.36 -7.47
C GLU A 12 4.36 -8.10 -7.27
N LEU A 13 3.31 -8.19 -6.44
CA LEU A 13 2.45 -7.05 -6.11
C LEU A 13 3.20 -6.03 -5.23
N ILE A 14 3.99 -6.52 -4.28
CA ILE A 14 4.79 -5.67 -3.39
C ILE A 14 5.86 -4.89 -4.15
N ARG A 15 6.50 -5.50 -5.16
CA ARG A 15 7.47 -4.81 -6.04
C ARG A 15 6.81 -3.77 -6.92
N LYS A 16 5.60 -4.06 -7.43
CA LYS A 16 4.83 -3.11 -8.25
C LYS A 16 4.58 -1.78 -7.51
N VAL A 17 4.42 -1.83 -6.19
CA VAL A 17 4.16 -0.66 -5.34
C VAL A 17 5.40 -0.19 -4.58
N GLU A 18 6.59 -0.67 -4.96
CA GLU A 18 7.89 -0.27 -4.39
C GLU A 18 8.01 -0.44 -2.87
N LEU A 19 7.22 -1.33 -2.25
CA LEU A 19 7.23 -1.59 -0.80
C LEU A 19 7.99 -2.87 -0.44
N VAL A 20 9.07 -3.19 -1.17
CA VAL A 20 9.92 -4.34 -0.86
C VAL A 20 11.07 -3.91 0.05
N ASP A 21 11.39 -4.70 1.08
CA ASP A 21 12.52 -4.40 1.96
C ASP A 21 13.83 -4.58 1.18
N PRO A 22 14.73 -3.57 1.14
CA PRO A 22 15.98 -3.66 0.40
C PRO A 22 16.99 -4.65 1.01
N ASN A 23 16.81 -5.00 2.29
CA ASN A 23 17.73 -5.86 3.05
C ASN A 23 17.21 -7.30 3.22
N ALA A 24 15.95 -7.57 2.88
CA ALA A 24 15.34 -8.89 3.05
C ALA A 24 14.24 -9.14 2.01
N PRO A 25 14.01 -10.39 1.58
CA PRO A 25 12.95 -10.73 0.64
C PRO A 25 11.58 -10.77 1.35
N LYS A 26 11.10 -9.60 1.78
CA LYS A 26 9.80 -9.40 2.43
C LYS A 26 9.22 -8.03 2.08
N SER A 27 7.94 -7.81 2.38
CA SER A 27 7.34 -6.49 2.30
C SER A 27 7.79 -5.59 3.46
N LEU A 28 7.93 -4.31 3.16
CA LEU A 28 7.82 -3.24 4.15
C LEU A 28 6.38 -3.16 4.65
N ARG A 29 6.16 -2.50 5.78
CA ARG A 29 4.81 -2.19 6.24
C ARG A 29 4.38 -0.90 5.59
N GLY A 30 3.24 -0.90 4.94
CA GLY A 30 2.79 0.24 4.17
C GLY A 30 1.43 0.00 3.57
N PHE A 31 1.00 0.96 2.75
CA PHE A 31 -0.19 0.82 1.93
C PHE A 31 0.10 1.40 0.55
N ALA A 32 -0.69 0.95 -0.42
CA ALA A 32 -0.69 1.50 -1.76
C ALA A 32 -2.13 1.76 -2.19
N VAL A 33 -2.32 2.82 -2.95
CA VAL A 33 -3.59 3.21 -3.56
C VAL A 33 -3.49 2.97 -5.05
N LEU A 34 -4.44 2.22 -5.60
CA LEU A 34 -4.51 1.93 -7.01
C LEU A 34 -5.81 2.51 -7.59
N ASP A 35 -5.76 2.96 -8.84
CA ASP A 35 -6.97 3.27 -9.58
C ASP A 35 -7.71 1.99 -10.02
N LYS A 36 -8.87 2.17 -10.66
CA LYS A 36 -9.70 1.08 -11.19
C LYS A 36 -9.02 0.23 -12.26
N ASP A 37 -8.00 0.76 -12.92
CA ASP A 37 -7.25 0.09 -14.00
C ASP A 37 -6.00 -0.61 -13.43
N GLY A 38 -5.76 -0.46 -12.12
CA GLY A 38 -4.65 -1.05 -11.40
C GLY A 38 -3.35 -0.25 -11.51
N ASN A 39 -3.38 1.01 -11.92
CA ASN A 39 -2.20 1.88 -11.86
C ASN A 39 -1.96 2.32 -10.42
N VAL A 40 -0.69 2.42 -10.04
CA VAL A 40 -0.31 2.89 -8.69
C VAL A 40 -0.45 4.41 -8.67
N LEU A 41 -1.32 4.92 -7.80
CA LEU A 41 -1.50 6.35 -7.58
C LEU A 41 -0.55 6.86 -6.49
N SER A 42 -0.39 6.06 -5.43
CA SER A 42 0.47 6.37 -4.30
C SER A 42 0.88 5.10 -3.57
N SER A 43 2.06 5.12 -2.96
CA SER A 43 2.58 4.06 -2.10
C SER A 43 3.42 4.69 -1.00
N GLN A 44 3.19 4.26 0.25
CA GLN A 44 3.88 4.82 1.40
C GLN A 44 4.23 3.71 2.41
N GLU A 45 5.49 3.68 2.83
CA GLU A 45 5.91 2.95 4.02
C GLU A 45 5.37 3.66 5.25
N VAL A 46 4.77 2.90 6.18
CA VAL A 46 4.19 3.44 7.42
C VAL A 46 5.00 2.94 8.60
N ASP A 47 5.19 3.82 9.59
CA ASP A 47 5.68 3.36 10.89
C ASP A 47 4.57 2.52 11.55
N PRO A 48 4.78 1.22 11.76
CA PRO A 48 3.79 0.36 12.40
C PRO A 48 3.46 0.72 13.84
N PHE A 49 4.23 1.60 14.47
CA PHE A 49 4.02 2.09 15.82
C PHE A 49 3.57 3.55 15.85
N GLY A 50 3.41 4.19 14.68
CA GLY A 50 2.98 5.58 14.52
C GLY A 50 1.46 5.76 14.33
N THR A 51 1.00 7.00 14.41
CA THR A 51 -0.41 7.42 14.16
C THR A 51 -0.86 7.26 12.70
N GLU A 52 0.07 6.98 11.79
CA GLU A 52 -0.14 6.90 10.34
C GLU A 52 -1.03 5.72 9.95
N ALA A 53 -0.94 4.60 10.66
CA ALA A 53 -1.78 3.42 10.40
C ALA A 53 -3.29 3.68 10.61
N ALA A 54 -3.65 4.61 11.49
CA ALA A 54 -5.05 4.92 11.80
C ALA A 54 -5.75 5.74 10.70
N ASN A 55 -4.99 6.42 9.83
CA ASN A 55 -5.54 7.38 8.86
C ASN A 55 -5.46 6.91 7.39
N ILE A 56 -5.05 5.66 7.13
CA ILE A 56 -4.82 5.12 5.79
C ILE A 56 -6.05 5.28 4.87
N ILE A 57 -7.25 4.99 5.39
CA ILE A 57 -8.49 5.09 4.60
C ILE A 57 -8.80 6.53 4.18
N LYS A 58 -8.59 7.49 5.07
CA LYS A 58 -8.81 8.91 4.78
C LYS A 58 -7.82 9.40 3.73
N PHE A 59 -6.53 9.05 3.89
CA PHE A 59 -5.50 9.38 2.92
C PHE A 59 -5.80 8.81 1.53
N ALA A 60 -6.22 7.54 1.45
CA ALA A 60 -6.56 6.92 0.18
C ALA A 60 -7.72 7.63 -0.55
N ALA A 61 -8.75 8.05 0.19
CA ALA A 61 -9.87 8.82 -0.38
C ALA A 61 -9.43 10.18 -0.93
N GLU A 62 -8.52 10.87 -0.24
CA GLU A 62 -7.96 12.17 -0.68
C GLU A 62 -7.12 12.02 -1.96
N GLU A 63 -6.34 10.94 -2.11
CA GLU A 63 -5.55 10.69 -3.32
C GLU A 63 -6.41 10.39 -4.56
N ILE A 64 -7.51 9.65 -4.39
CA ILE A 64 -8.45 9.37 -5.48
C ILE A 64 -9.14 10.65 -5.95
N ALA A 65 -9.62 11.48 -5.02
CA ALA A 65 -10.32 12.72 -5.34
C ALA A 65 -9.47 13.75 -6.11
N LYS A 66 -8.13 13.65 -6.06
CA LYS A 66 -7.22 14.51 -6.84
C LYS A 66 -7.17 14.16 -8.33
N GLN A 67 -7.72 13.01 -8.74
CA GLN A 67 -7.69 12.54 -10.13
C GLN A 67 -8.97 12.85 -10.92
N GLU A 68 -9.99 13.38 -10.23
CA GLU A 68 -11.24 13.87 -10.82
C GLU A 68 -11.15 15.37 -11.16
#